data_AF-A0A2V6FIR1-F1
#
_entry.id   AF-A0A2V6FIR1-F1
#
_cell.length_a   1.000
_cell.length_b   1.000
_cell.length_c   1.000
_cell.angle_alpha   90.00
_cell.angle_beta   90.00
_cell.angle_gamma   90.00
#
_symmetry.space_group_name_H-M   'P 1'
#
loop_
_entity.id
_entity.type
_entity.pdbx_description
1 polymer ?
#
loop_
_entity_poly.entity_id
_entity_poly.type
_entity_poly.pdbx_seq_one_letter_code
_entity_poly.pdbx_strand_id
1 'polypeptide(L)'
;FFDLDYDEAFARITRARDEFKAARLSPLGFVAPAWLLNAEGERAARDAGMQYTTRINSVLDLLTGELEPTRSLVYSTESGWRRAISLGWNAALARTLEMRELARLSIHPPDFTEPKIRTQILQFIERFVRTRNATTYRDWIGSQRTNRKAS
;
A
#
# COMPACT_ATOMS: atom_id res chain seq x y z
N PHE A 1 -3.04 -13.36 8.87
CA PHE A 1 -3.38 -12.02 9.42
C PHE A 1 -4.87 -11.75 9.35
N PHE A 2 -5.61 -12.42 8.47
CA PHE A 2 -7.07 -12.40 8.48
C PHE A 2 -7.65 -13.01 9.77
N ASP A 3 -7.02 -14.08 10.24
CA ASP A 3 -7.48 -15.01 11.26
C ASP A 3 -6.53 -15.09 12.47
N LEU A 4 -5.47 -14.28 12.49
CA LEU A 4 -4.55 -14.25 13.63
C LEU A 4 -5.18 -13.50 14.80
N ASP A 5 -4.95 -14.00 16.00
CA ASP A 5 -5.17 -13.25 17.21
C ASP A 5 -4.09 -12.16 17.37
N TYR A 6 -4.27 -11.34 18.41
CA TYR A 6 -3.38 -10.22 18.69
C TYR A 6 -1.96 -10.65 19.03
N ASP A 7 -1.78 -11.66 19.89
CA ASP A 7 -0.46 -12.05 20.39
C ASP A 7 0.41 -12.60 19.25
N GLU A 8 -0.16 -13.43 18.39
CA GLU A 8 0.54 -13.98 17.24
C GLU A 8 0.83 -12.89 16.19
N ALA A 9 -0.13 -11.99 15.93
CA ALA A 9 0.10 -10.87 15.03
C ALA A 9 1.21 -9.94 15.56
N PHE A 10 1.19 -9.62 16.85
CA PHE A 10 2.15 -8.75 17.51
C PHE A 10 3.56 -9.34 17.49
N ALA A 11 3.68 -10.63 17.81
CA ALA A 11 4.95 -11.36 17.76
C ALA A 11 5.55 -11.33 16.35
N ARG A 12 4.75 -11.63 15.31
CA ARG A 12 5.22 -11.64 13.91
C ARG A 12 5.64 -10.25 13.43
N ILE A 13 4.84 -9.21 13.72
CA ILE A 13 5.14 -7.84 13.29
C ILE A 13 6.39 -7.33 14.01
N THR A 14 6.49 -7.55 15.33
CA THR A 14 7.64 -7.14 16.13
C THR A 14 8.92 -7.81 15.66
N ARG A 15 8.88 -9.13 15.45
CA ARG A 15 10.02 -9.88 14.91
C ARG A 15 10.48 -9.32 13.57
N ALA A 16 9.57 -9.15 12.60
CA ALA A 16 9.90 -8.60 11.30
C ALA A 16 10.50 -7.19 11.43
N ARG A 17 9.86 -6.30 12.20
CA ARG A 17 10.37 -4.95 12.46
C ARG A 17 11.81 -4.99 12.99
N ASP A 18 12.10 -5.87 13.94
CA ASP A 18 13.41 -5.95 14.58
C ASP A 18 14.47 -6.55 13.65
N GLU A 19 14.11 -7.51 12.79
CA GLU A 19 14.96 -8.00 11.69
C GLU A 19 15.33 -6.87 10.72
N PHE A 20 14.36 -6.05 10.30
CA PHE A 20 14.61 -4.87 9.46
C PHE A 20 15.50 -3.83 10.16
N LYS A 21 15.29 -3.57 11.47
CA LYS A 21 16.15 -2.67 12.26
C LYS A 21 17.58 -3.19 12.38
N ALA A 22 17.76 -4.50 12.58
CA ALA A 22 19.08 -5.14 12.61
C ALA A 22 19.83 -4.96 11.29
N ALA A 23 19.09 -4.94 10.16
CA ALA A 23 19.62 -4.60 8.84
C ALA A 23 19.79 -3.08 8.60
N ARG A 24 19.72 -2.24 9.64
CA ARG A 24 19.81 -0.76 9.59
C ARG A 24 18.72 -0.09 8.75
N LEU A 25 17.59 -0.76 8.56
CA LEU A 25 16.40 -0.19 7.92
C LEU A 25 15.49 0.45 8.96
N SER A 26 14.63 1.37 8.52
CA SER A 26 13.63 2.03 9.36
C SER A 26 12.22 1.67 8.89
N PRO A 27 11.70 0.48 9.26
CA PRO A 27 10.35 0.05 8.90
C PRO A 27 9.31 0.87 9.69
N LEU A 28 8.71 1.86 9.03
CA LEU A 28 7.70 2.73 9.65
C LEU A 28 6.27 2.26 9.37
N GLY A 29 6.06 1.34 8.45
CA GLY A 29 4.73 0.87 8.09
C GLY A 29 4.69 -0.64 7.96
N PHE A 30 3.48 -1.18 8.08
CA PHE A 30 3.21 -2.60 7.95
C PHE A 30 2.12 -2.83 6.91
N VAL A 31 2.35 -3.73 5.97
CA VAL A 31 1.34 -4.16 4.99
C VAL A 31 1.09 -5.64 5.20
N ALA A 32 -0.14 -6.00 5.56
CA ALA A 32 -0.51 -7.40 5.72
C ALA A 32 -0.47 -8.13 4.37
N PRO A 33 -0.02 -9.39 4.33
CA PRO A 33 -0.13 -10.25 3.16
C PRO A 33 -1.55 -10.22 2.56
N ALA A 34 -1.63 -10.05 1.24
CA ALA A 34 -2.88 -9.92 0.48
C ALA A 34 -3.84 -8.82 1.00
N TRP A 35 -3.33 -7.82 1.74
CA TRP A 35 -4.11 -6.78 2.41
C TRP A 35 -5.14 -7.30 3.43
N LEU A 36 -4.92 -8.51 3.96
CA LEU A 36 -5.83 -9.18 4.89
C LEU A 36 -5.47 -8.87 6.34
N LEU A 37 -5.64 -7.60 6.74
CA LEU A 37 -5.42 -7.14 8.11
C LEU A 37 -6.75 -7.06 8.88
N ASN A 38 -6.94 -7.93 9.87
CA ASN A 38 -8.07 -7.88 10.79
C ASN A 38 -7.87 -6.83 11.92
N ALA A 39 -8.85 -6.70 12.81
CA ALA A 39 -8.81 -5.72 13.90
C ALA A 39 -7.68 -5.99 14.91
N GLU A 40 -7.50 -7.26 15.30
CA GLU A 40 -6.45 -7.65 16.25
C GLU A 40 -5.05 -7.39 15.68
N GLY A 41 -4.85 -7.68 14.40
CA GLY A 41 -3.61 -7.40 13.68
C GLY A 41 -3.35 -5.90 13.48
N GLU A 42 -4.39 -5.09 13.29
CA GLU A 42 -4.25 -3.63 13.25
C GLU A 42 -3.85 -3.07 14.62
N ARG A 43 -4.47 -3.56 15.70
CA ARG A 43 -4.06 -3.22 17.07
C ARG A 43 -2.61 -3.62 17.32
N ALA A 44 -2.25 -4.85 16.97
CA ALA A 44 -0.89 -5.36 17.08
C ALA A 44 0.13 -4.52 16.28
N ALA A 45 -0.22 -4.09 15.05
CA ALA A 45 0.66 -3.24 14.25
C ALA A 45 0.93 -1.88 14.93
N ARG A 46 -0.11 -1.27 15.51
CA ARG A 46 -0.01 -0.02 16.26
C ARG A 46 0.88 -0.17 17.49
N ASP A 47 0.64 -1.21 18.28
CA ASP A 47 1.39 -1.47 19.52
C ASP A 47 2.84 -1.88 19.22
N ALA A 48 3.10 -2.50 18.06
CA ALA A 48 4.44 -2.77 17.55
C ALA A 48 5.14 -1.50 17.00
N GLY A 49 4.56 -0.31 17.17
CA GLY A 49 5.17 0.97 16.80
C GLY A 49 5.17 1.25 15.28
N MET A 50 4.32 0.57 14.51
CA MET A 50 4.10 0.94 13.10
C MET A 50 3.29 2.22 13.02
N GLN A 51 3.69 3.12 12.14
CA GLN A 51 3.04 4.42 11.95
C GLN A 51 1.88 4.36 10.97
N TYR A 52 1.86 3.38 10.07
CA TYR A 52 0.80 3.25 9.09
C TYR A 52 0.63 1.81 8.62
N THR A 53 -0.55 1.53 8.07
CA THR A 53 -0.81 0.33 7.28
C THR A 53 -1.52 0.66 5.98
N THR A 54 -1.50 -0.27 5.03
CA THR A 54 -2.21 -0.11 3.77
C THR A 54 -3.13 -1.30 3.52
N ARG A 55 -4.31 -1.00 2.98
CA ARG A 55 -5.25 -1.95 2.41
C ARG A 55 -5.30 -1.74 0.90
N ILE A 56 -5.99 -2.64 0.20
CA ILE A 56 -6.16 -2.50 -1.25
C ILE A 56 -6.92 -1.23 -1.62
N ASN A 57 -7.78 -0.72 -0.73
CA ASN A 57 -8.67 0.42 -0.94
C ASN A 57 -8.40 1.63 -0.03
N SER A 58 -7.39 1.56 0.85
CA SER A 58 -7.10 2.67 1.75
C SER A 58 -5.66 2.66 2.28
N VAL A 59 -5.24 3.82 2.80
CA VAL A 59 -4.07 3.98 3.66
C VAL A 59 -4.57 4.42 5.02
N LEU A 60 -4.11 3.77 6.09
CA LEU A 60 -4.50 4.10 7.46
C LEU A 60 -3.27 4.59 8.22
N ASP A 61 -3.36 5.80 8.75
CA ASP A 61 -2.43 6.32 9.73
C ASP A 61 -2.72 5.70 11.11
N LEU A 62 -1.80 4.87 11.61
CA LEU A 62 -1.95 4.17 12.88
C LEU A 62 -1.63 5.06 14.10
N LEU A 63 -1.14 6.29 13.90
CA LEU A 63 -0.96 7.24 15.00
C LEU A 63 -2.22 8.07 15.24
N THR A 64 -2.95 8.40 14.17
CA THR A 64 -4.12 9.30 14.24
C THR A 64 -5.45 8.58 14.05
N GLY A 65 -5.45 7.37 13.48
CA GLY A 65 -6.66 6.63 13.09
C GLY A 65 -7.25 7.08 11.75
N GLU A 66 -6.56 7.96 11.04
CA GLU A 66 -7.09 8.62 9.85
C GLU A 66 -6.95 7.75 8.61
N LEU A 67 -8.05 7.63 7.88
CA LEU A 67 -8.20 6.73 6.75
C LEU A 67 -8.29 7.53 5.45
N GLU A 68 -7.32 7.34 4.57
CA GLU A 68 -7.38 7.86 3.21
C GLU A 68 -7.98 6.83 2.26
N PRO A 69 -9.18 7.07 1.70
CA PRO A 69 -9.82 6.16 0.75
C PRO A 69 -9.17 6.28 -0.63
N THR A 70 -8.19 5.43 -0.88
CA THR A 70 -7.48 5.33 -2.17
C THR A 70 -7.14 3.88 -2.51
N ARG A 71 -7.55 3.45 -3.71
CA ARG A 71 -7.26 2.10 -4.21
C ARG A 71 -5.86 2.01 -4.80
N SER A 72 -5.21 0.88 -4.57
CA SER A 72 -3.99 0.52 -5.29
C SER A 72 -4.33 -0.14 -6.63
N LEU A 73 -3.64 0.30 -7.68
CA LEU A 73 -3.51 -0.47 -8.91
C LEU A 73 -2.65 -1.70 -8.61
N VAL A 74 -3.16 -2.88 -8.96
CA VAL A 74 -2.56 -4.20 -8.66
C VAL A 74 -2.87 -5.17 -9.80
N TYR A 75 -2.02 -6.15 -10.05
CA TYR A 75 -2.19 -7.09 -11.16
C TYR A 75 -2.27 -8.53 -10.66
N SER A 76 -3.05 -9.33 -11.37
CA SER A 76 -2.98 -10.80 -11.29
C SER A 76 -2.26 -11.34 -12.52
N THR A 77 -1.15 -12.04 -12.30
CA THR A 77 -0.32 -12.65 -13.36
C THR A 77 -0.54 -14.15 -13.54
N GLU A 78 -1.30 -14.79 -12.63
CA GLU A 78 -1.44 -16.25 -12.56
C GLU A 78 -2.06 -16.95 -13.79
N SER A 79 -2.83 -16.25 -14.63
CA SER A 79 -3.42 -16.84 -15.83
C SER A 79 -3.75 -15.81 -16.92
N GLY A 80 -3.95 -16.26 -18.16
CA GLY A 80 -4.26 -15.41 -19.32
C GLY A 80 -5.49 -14.52 -19.13
N TRP A 81 -6.61 -15.10 -18.70
CA TRP A 81 -7.86 -14.35 -18.51
C TRP A 81 -7.77 -13.38 -17.33
N ARG A 82 -7.10 -13.76 -16.23
CA ARG A 82 -6.88 -12.85 -15.09
C ARG A 82 -6.00 -11.66 -15.48
N ARG A 83 -4.99 -11.86 -16.34
CA ARG A 83 -4.18 -10.77 -16.89
C ARG A 83 -5.04 -9.80 -17.72
N ALA A 84 -5.90 -10.33 -18.61
CA ALA A 84 -6.78 -9.50 -19.42
C ALA A 84 -7.77 -8.67 -18.58
N ILE A 85 -8.39 -9.29 -17.58
CA ILE A 85 -9.27 -8.58 -16.63
C ILE A 85 -8.49 -7.52 -15.84
N SER A 86 -7.29 -7.85 -15.34
CA SER A 86 -6.44 -6.91 -14.60
C SER A 86 -6.10 -5.66 -15.43
N LEU A 87 -5.77 -5.84 -16.72
CA LEU A 87 -5.46 -4.73 -17.62
C LEU A 87 -6.66 -3.78 -17.81
N GLY A 88 -7.85 -4.34 -18.05
CA GLY A 88 -9.08 -3.55 -18.22
C GLY A 88 -9.50 -2.84 -16.93
N TRP A 89 -9.47 -3.56 -15.81
CA TRP A 89 -9.83 -3.03 -14.50
C TRP A 89 -8.90 -1.89 -14.07
N ASN A 90 -7.58 -2.06 -14.20
CA ASN A 90 -6.64 -1.01 -13.85
C ASN A 90 -6.76 0.21 -14.76
N ALA A 91 -7.09 0.05 -16.05
CA ALA A 91 -7.34 1.19 -16.94
C ALA A 91 -8.58 2.01 -16.52
N ALA A 92 -9.63 1.36 -16.03
CA ALA A 92 -10.79 2.04 -15.47
C ALA A 92 -10.45 2.72 -14.14
N LEU A 93 -9.79 1.98 -13.23
CA LEU A 93 -9.43 2.47 -11.90
C LEU A 93 -8.47 3.66 -11.96
N ALA A 94 -7.50 3.65 -12.88
CA ALA A 94 -6.56 4.74 -13.07
C ALA A 94 -7.25 6.07 -13.38
N ARG A 95 -8.35 6.08 -14.15
CA ARG A 95 -9.15 7.29 -14.40
C ARG A 95 -9.78 7.84 -13.13
N THR A 96 -10.27 6.96 -12.25
CA THR A 96 -10.84 7.40 -10.96
C THR A 96 -9.78 7.96 -10.02
N LEU A 97 -8.54 7.44 -10.09
CA LEU A 97 -7.42 7.92 -9.30
C LEU A 97 -6.93 9.29 -9.77
N GLU A 98 -7.26 9.73 -10.98
CA GLU A 98 -6.94 11.09 -11.44
C GLU A 98 -7.61 12.18 -10.61
N MET A 99 -8.76 11.87 -10.01
CA MET A 99 -9.50 12.79 -9.15
C MET A 99 -9.17 12.62 -7.67
N ARG A 100 -8.28 11.68 -7.32
CA ARG A 100 -7.83 11.44 -5.94
C ARG A 100 -6.51 12.15 -5.68
N GLU A 101 -6.34 12.58 -4.43
CA GLU A 101 -5.10 13.20 -3.96
C GLU A 101 -3.92 12.22 -4.05
N LEU A 102 -4.15 10.96 -3.65
CA LEU A 102 -3.15 9.90 -3.72
C LEU A 102 -3.53 8.83 -4.75
N ALA A 103 -2.66 8.61 -5.75
CA ALA A 103 -2.70 7.47 -6.65
C ALA A 103 -1.65 6.44 -6.24
N ARG A 104 -2.02 5.16 -6.15
CA ARG A 104 -1.15 4.09 -5.65
C ARG A 104 -0.97 3.00 -6.69
N LEU A 105 0.26 2.55 -6.87
CA LEU A 105 0.63 1.45 -7.75
C LEU A 105 1.48 0.46 -6.94
N SER A 106 0.95 -0.74 -6.70
CA SER A 106 1.66 -1.78 -5.95
C SER A 106 2.15 -2.84 -6.94
N ILE A 107 3.47 -2.88 -7.14
CA ILE A 107 4.11 -3.69 -8.17
C ILE A 107 4.90 -4.81 -7.51
N HIS A 108 4.80 -6.00 -8.07
CA HIS A 108 5.48 -7.22 -7.63
C HIS A 108 6.45 -7.68 -8.74
N PRO A 109 7.53 -8.41 -8.42
CA PRO A 109 8.48 -8.86 -9.44
C PRO A 109 7.85 -9.62 -10.63
N PRO A 110 6.85 -10.52 -10.44
CA PRO A 110 6.17 -11.19 -11.55
C PRO A 110 5.41 -10.25 -12.50
N ASP A 111 5.03 -9.04 -12.06
CA ASP A 111 4.33 -8.09 -12.93
C ASP A 111 5.24 -7.64 -14.09
N PHE A 112 6.55 -7.60 -13.86
CA PHE A 112 7.54 -7.19 -14.86
C PHE A 112 7.90 -8.30 -15.85
N THR A 113 7.58 -9.57 -15.56
CA THR A 113 7.79 -10.68 -16.49
C THR A 113 6.70 -10.75 -17.56
N GLU A 114 5.55 -10.11 -17.34
CA GLU A 114 4.41 -10.08 -18.24
C GLU A 114 4.41 -8.81 -19.11
N PRO A 115 4.73 -8.89 -20.43
CA PRO A 115 5.02 -7.70 -21.24
C PRO A 115 3.90 -6.66 -21.27
N LYS A 116 2.63 -7.10 -21.38
CA LYS A 116 1.48 -6.19 -21.43
C LYS A 116 1.25 -5.47 -20.09
N ILE A 117 1.49 -6.16 -18.97
CA ILE A 117 1.36 -5.57 -17.63
C ILE A 117 2.49 -4.59 -17.39
N ARG A 118 3.74 -4.97 -17.70
CA ARG A 118 4.90 -4.07 -17.65
C ARG A 118 4.65 -2.79 -18.45
N THR A 119 4.16 -2.89 -19.69
CA THR A 119 3.84 -1.72 -20.51
C THR A 119 2.79 -0.83 -19.85
N GLN A 120 1.70 -1.39 -19.32
CA GLN A 120 0.66 -0.59 -18.66
C GLN A 120 1.16 0.09 -17.38
N ILE A 121 2.00 -0.59 -16.59
CA ILE A 121 2.67 -0.02 -15.41
C ILE A 121 3.47 1.22 -15.79
N LEU A 122 4.33 1.13 -16.80
CA LEU A 122 5.17 2.25 -17.25
C LEU A 122 4.31 3.41 -17.77
N GLN A 123 3.27 3.12 -18.55
CA GLN A 123 2.31 4.12 -19.02
C GLN A 123 1.61 4.86 -17.87
N PHE A 124 1.22 4.17 -16.81
CA PHE A 124 0.63 4.82 -15.63
C PHE A 124 1.63 5.68 -14.89
N ILE A 125 2.87 5.23 -14.71
CA ILE A 125 3.93 6.02 -14.10
C ILE A 125 4.13 7.31 -14.90
N GLU A 126 4.37 7.22 -16.22
CA GLU A 126 4.56 8.38 -17.10
C GLU A 126 3.37 9.35 -17.08
N ARG A 127 2.14 8.82 -17.01
CA ARG A 127 0.93 9.62 -16.92
C ARG A 127 0.83 10.35 -15.59
N PHE A 128 1.04 9.66 -14.47
CA PHE A 128 0.85 10.24 -13.14
C PHE A 128 1.92 11.30 -12.82
N VAL A 129 3.18 11.08 -13.18
CA VAL A 129 4.26 12.06 -12.88
C VAL A 129 4.09 13.40 -13.59
N ARG A 130 3.28 13.48 -14.65
CA ARG A 130 2.97 14.75 -15.34
C ARG A 130 2.12 15.71 -14.50
N THR A 131 1.37 15.19 -13.53
CA THR A 131 0.40 15.95 -12.73
C THR A 131 0.58 15.76 -11.23
N ARG A 132 1.54 14.92 -10.81
CA ARG A 132 1.73 14.49 -9.42
C ARG A 132 3.21 14.34 -9.12
N ASN A 133 3.56 14.56 -7.86
CA ASN A 133 4.89 14.27 -7.34
C ASN A 133 4.96 12.81 -6.85
N ALA A 134 6.01 12.09 -7.24
CA ALA A 134 6.30 10.79 -6.66
C ALA A 134 6.66 10.95 -5.18
N THR A 135 6.14 10.06 -4.33
CA THR A 135 6.31 10.13 -2.88
C THR A 135 6.35 8.74 -2.25
N THR A 136 6.82 8.65 -1.03
CA THR A 136 6.71 7.44 -0.21
C THR A 136 5.48 7.53 0.71
N TYR A 137 4.95 6.40 1.18
CA TYR A 137 3.89 6.44 2.20
C TYR A 137 4.32 7.20 3.46
N ARG A 138 5.61 7.12 3.84
CA ARG A 138 6.18 7.86 4.97
C ARG A 138 5.96 9.36 4.77
N ASP A 139 6.41 9.88 3.64
CA ASP A 139 6.43 11.32 3.41
C ASP A 139 5.03 11.87 3.18
N TRP A 140 4.19 11.13 2.44
CA TRP A 140 2.80 11.51 2.22
C TRP A 140 2.00 11.55 3.54
N ILE A 141 2.10 10.53 4.40
CA ILE A 141 1.41 10.54 5.70
C ILE A 141 1.98 11.66 6.59
N GLY A 142 3.29 11.89 6.54
CA GLY A 142 3.92 13.01 7.23
C GLY A 142 3.36 14.37 6.80
N SER A 143 3.15 14.59 5.51
CA SER A 143 2.55 15.83 5.00
C SER A 143 1.09 15.96 5.40
N GLN A 144 0.30 14.88 5.35
CA GLN A 144 -1.10 14.90 5.81
C GLN A 144 -1.24 15.31 7.27
N ARG A 145 -0.39 14.76 8.15
CA ARG A 145 -0.35 15.12 9.57
C ARG A 145 0.00 16.60 9.79
N THR A 146 0.84 17.17 8.93
CA THR A 146 1.30 18.55 9.05
C THR A 146 0.24 19.52 8.56
N ASN A 147 -0.33 19.27 7.37
CA ASN A 147 -1.38 20.09 6.77
C ASN A 147 -2.61 20.20 7.69
N ARG A 148 -2.97 19.11 8.36
CA ARG A 148 -4.11 19.09 9.28
C ARG A 148 -3.88 19.89 10.57
N LYS A 149 -2.67 19.88 11.11
CA LYS A 149 -2.35 20.73 12.29
C LYS A 149 -2.43 22.22 11.99
N ALA A 150 -2.35 22.60 10.72
CA ALA A 150 -2.43 23.99 10.27
C ALA A 150 -3.85 24.43 9.87
N SER A 151 -4.83 23.52 9.86
CA SER A 151 -6.25 23.77 9.56
C SER A 151 -7.06 23.93 10.84
#